data_AF-A0A969S8G8-F1
#
_entry.id   AF-A0A969S8G8-F1
#
_cell.length_a   1.000
_cell.length_b   1.000
_cell.length_c   1.000
_cell.angle_alpha   90.00
_cell.angle_beta   90.00
_cell.angle_gamma   90.00
#
_symmetry.space_group_name_H-M   'P 1'
#
loop_
_entity.id
_entity.type
_entity.pdbx_description
1 polymer ?
#
loop_
_entity_poly.entity_id
_entity_poly.type
_entity_poly.pdbx_seq_one_letter_code
_entity_poly.pdbx_strand_id
1 'polypeptide(L)'
;MHILSHHLEEWTVLSSVTDSIVEQNVYSLSESVEIDKLLNRNTDRRWKHTFNCPGWYVKGVNPIDGSECWESCQFKPDVPRTTKDGKAIKYESVLESRIAPLFLQMLDRDYWHKVRENLDPIVITEGAKKAGCGLSNGYATVSIPGVWNGQCKGRLHHFLKHFCQPGRRFYLAFDSDVMEKDGVQKALIRLSRLLLEHNCNVSIVMFPGGEEGKVGLDDFVHLGGSLQGAIDNAKTFEEWNNELIDSTPKQTRKQVQIARMEKAFGNRVKLMVRGNNILVDGKPYNANFGYLSVEKKYGIGGGKDFFNECLQWLASENEQDPVKDYLEECADRFGDTTIEMIEGMATRYLGTDHPIYDVYLKKHY
;
A
#
# COMPACT_ATOMS: atom_id res chain seq x y z
N MET A 1 -14.93 14.06 25.14
CA MET A 1 -14.03 13.18 24.38
C MET A 1 -14.31 11.77 24.83
N HIS A 2 -14.80 10.91 23.94
CA HIS A 2 -15.05 9.50 24.28
C HIS A 2 -14.18 8.63 23.38
N ILE A 3 -13.22 7.93 23.98
CA ILE A 3 -12.44 6.89 23.33
C ILE A 3 -12.96 5.54 23.84
N LEU A 4 -13.20 4.61 22.93
CA LEU A 4 -13.63 3.24 23.24
C LEU A 4 -12.43 2.48 23.81
N SER A 5 -12.68 1.58 24.77
CA SER A 5 -11.62 0.89 25.51
C SER A 5 -10.63 0.15 24.61
N HIS A 6 -11.11 -0.51 23.55
CA HIS A 6 -10.23 -1.23 22.63
C HIS A 6 -9.40 -0.30 21.73
N HIS A 7 -9.89 0.91 21.42
CA HIS A 7 -9.08 1.92 20.72
C HIS A 7 -8.00 2.49 21.64
N LEU A 8 -8.34 2.72 22.92
CA LEU A 8 -7.37 3.17 23.92
C LEU A 8 -6.26 2.12 24.09
N GLU A 9 -6.64 0.85 24.29
CA GLU A 9 -5.73 -0.28 24.41
C GLU A 9 -4.83 -0.42 23.16
N GLU A 10 -5.38 -0.22 21.96
CA GLU A 10 -4.59 -0.25 20.72
C GLU A 10 -3.48 0.81 20.70
N TRP A 11 -3.75 2.01 21.22
CA TRP A 11 -2.74 3.08 21.26
C TRP A 11 -1.77 2.91 22.43
N THR A 12 -2.27 2.58 23.62
CA THR A 12 -1.47 2.60 24.84
C THR A 12 -0.73 1.29 25.06
N VAL A 13 -1.45 0.17 25.10
CA VAL A 13 -0.88 -1.15 25.38
C VAL A 13 -0.11 -1.67 24.18
N LEU A 14 -0.72 -1.65 22.99
CA LEU A 14 -0.15 -2.28 21.79
C LEU A 14 0.86 -1.40 21.04
N SER A 15 0.81 -0.08 21.22
CA SER A 15 1.70 0.86 20.53
C SER A 15 2.53 1.74 21.47
N SER A 16 2.49 1.47 22.78
CA SER A 16 3.29 2.16 23.80
C SER A 16 3.17 3.70 23.77
N VAL A 17 1.96 4.21 23.49
CA VAL A 17 1.66 5.65 23.53
C VAL A 17 1.13 6.03 24.91
N THR A 18 1.61 7.13 25.47
CA THR A 18 1.14 7.65 26.76
C THR A 18 -0.31 8.16 26.67
N ASP A 19 -1.09 7.94 27.73
CA ASP A 19 -2.49 8.39 27.83
C ASP A 19 -2.64 9.88 27.50
N SER A 20 -1.70 10.71 27.97
CA SER A 20 -1.73 12.16 27.72
C SER A 20 -1.71 12.52 26.22
N ILE A 21 -1.02 11.75 25.38
CA ILE A 21 -1.01 11.98 23.93
C ILE A 21 -2.32 11.48 23.32
N VAL A 22 -2.81 10.33 23.77
CA VAL A 22 -4.07 9.77 23.26
C VAL A 22 -5.24 10.71 23.56
N GLU A 23 -5.34 11.22 24.79
CA GLU A 23 -6.40 12.13 25.23
C GLU A 23 -6.45 13.45 24.46
N GLN A 24 -5.31 13.94 23.94
CA GLN A 24 -5.26 15.20 23.18
C GLN A 24 -5.62 15.01 21.70
N ASN A 25 -5.45 13.80 21.16
CA ASN A 25 -5.38 13.61 19.70
C ASN A 25 -6.38 12.58 19.16
N VAL A 26 -6.87 11.65 19.97
CA VAL A 26 -7.58 10.45 19.50
C VAL A 26 -9.02 10.41 19.99
N TYR A 27 -9.93 10.04 19.09
CA TYR A 27 -11.38 10.03 19.32
C TYR A 27 -12.00 8.78 18.69
N SER A 28 -12.97 8.17 19.35
CA SER A 28 -13.81 7.16 18.69
C SER A 28 -14.93 7.83 17.93
N LEU A 29 -15.12 7.42 16.68
CA LEU A 29 -16.23 7.84 15.83
C LEU A 29 -17.13 6.63 15.53
N SER A 30 -18.43 6.82 15.77
CA SER A 30 -19.45 5.79 15.51
C SER A 30 -20.38 6.16 14.36
N GLU A 31 -20.32 7.39 13.87
CA GLU A 31 -21.22 7.92 12.84
C GLU A 31 -20.50 8.15 11.52
N SER A 32 -20.87 7.41 10.48
CA SER A 32 -20.23 7.51 9.16
C SER A 32 -20.35 8.91 8.54
N VAL A 33 -21.43 9.65 8.85
CA VAL A 33 -21.64 11.05 8.42
C VAL A 33 -20.58 11.99 8.98
N GLU A 34 -20.18 11.78 10.23
CA GLU A 34 -19.15 12.59 10.89
C GLU A 34 -17.79 12.35 10.24
N ILE A 35 -17.48 11.09 9.93
CA ILE A 35 -16.23 10.70 9.24
C ILE A 35 -16.19 11.27 7.82
N ASP A 36 -17.28 11.17 7.06
CA ASP A 36 -17.41 11.77 5.72
C ASP A 36 -17.14 13.28 5.75
N LYS A 37 -17.66 14.01 6.75
CA LYS A 37 -17.38 15.44 6.94
C LYS A 37 -15.92 15.71 7.29
N LEU A 38 -15.35 14.99 8.27
CA LEU A 38 -13.98 15.19 8.74
C LEU A 38 -12.94 14.91 7.66
N LEU A 39 -13.16 13.86 6.86
CA LEU A 39 -12.25 13.49 5.78
C LEU A 39 -12.55 14.19 4.45
N ASN A 40 -13.55 15.08 4.43
CA ASN A 40 -14.06 15.75 3.23
C ASN A 40 -14.33 14.75 2.09
N ARG A 41 -15.07 13.69 2.42
CA ARG A 41 -15.49 12.64 1.48
C ARG A 41 -17.00 12.57 1.45
N ASN A 42 -17.54 12.49 0.24
CA ASN A 42 -18.96 12.21 0.03
C ASN A 42 -19.90 13.16 0.80
N THR A 43 -19.49 14.43 0.93
CA THR A 43 -20.21 15.49 1.65
C THR A 43 -21.56 15.86 1.04
N ASP A 44 -21.77 15.52 -0.24
CA ASP A 44 -22.94 15.93 -1.02
C ASP A 44 -24.08 14.91 -1.01
N ARG A 45 -23.88 13.73 -0.39
CA ARG A 45 -24.88 12.63 -0.41
C ARG A 45 -25.35 12.30 1.01
N ARG A 46 -26.66 12.43 1.24
CA ARG A 46 -27.28 12.28 2.57
C ARG A 46 -27.48 10.83 3.03
N TRP A 47 -27.57 9.86 2.11
CA TRP A 47 -28.02 8.48 2.39
C TRP A 47 -27.03 7.38 1.98
N LYS A 48 -25.88 7.77 1.44
CA LYS A 48 -24.81 6.85 1.08
C LYS A 48 -23.62 7.35 1.88
N HIS A 49 -22.97 6.48 2.65
CA HIS A 49 -21.78 6.84 3.42
C HIS A 49 -20.60 5.98 3.01
N THR A 50 -19.40 6.54 3.14
CA THR A 50 -18.20 5.90 2.59
C THR A 50 -17.64 4.84 3.51
N PHE A 51 -17.81 4.98 4.82
CA PHE A 51 -17.00 4.28 5.82
C PHE A 51 -17.78 3.32 6.69
N ASN A 52 -17.14 2.20 7.03
CA ASN A 52 -17.57 1.33 8.11
C ASN A 52 -17.29 2.02 9.45
N CYS A 53 -18.21 1.88 10.39
CA CYS A 53 -18.10 2.36 11.75
C CYS A 53 -18.41 1.22 12.74
N PRO A 54 -17.90 1.27 13.98
CA PRO A 54 -17.06 2.34 14.55
C PRO A 54 -15.59 2.28 14.09
N GLY A 55 -14.81 3.28 14.53
CA GLY A 55 -13.35 3.33 14.38
C GLY A 55 -12.74 4.50 15.14
N TRP A 56 -11.42 4.63 15.16
CA TRP A 56 -10.74 5.77 15.78
C TRP A 56 -10.27 6.80 14.76
N TYR A 57 -10.34 8.06 15.15
CA TYR A 57 -9.86 9.23 14.42
C TYR A 57 -8.76 9.91 15.20
N VAL A 58 -7.69 10.26 14.50
CA VAL A 58 -6.59 11.06 15.04
C VAL A 58 -6.45 12.35 14.25
N LYS A 59 -6.28 13.47 14.96
CA LYS A 59 -5.98 14.77 14.36
C LYS A 59 -4.69 15.34 14.91
N GLY A 60 -3.97 16.05 14.05
CA GLY A 60 -2.80 16.83 14.42
C GLY A 60 -3.09 18.31 14.49
N VAL A 61 -2.03 19.05 14.80
CA VAL A 61 -2.00 20.51 14.83
C VAL A 61 -1.18 21.05 13.67
N ASN A 62 -1.42 22.30 13.32
CA ASN A 62 -0.57 23.05 12.43
C ASN A 62 0.71 23.41 13.20
N PRO A 63 1.89 22.91 12.79
CA PRO A 63 3.12 23.13 13.55
C PRO A 63 3.63 24.57 13.55
N ILE A 64 3.04 25.46 12.73
CA ILE A 64 3.47 26.86 12.60
C ILE A 64 2.73 27.75 13.63
N ASP A 65 1.42 27.55 13.80
CA ASP A 65 0.56 28.42 14.62
C ASP A 65 -0.19 27.68 15.74
N GLY A 66 -0.02 26.35 15.84
CA GLY A 66 -0.67 25.52 16.85
C GLY A 66 -2.19 25.32 16.65
N SER A 67 -2.76 25.82 15.55
CA SER A 67 -4.18 25.66 15.25
C SER A 67 -4.53 24.22 14.82
N GLU A 68 -5.82 23.88 14.81
CA GLU A 68 -6.26 22.58 14.31
C GLU A 68 -5.92 22.41 12.81
N CYS A 69 -5.28 21.30 12.45
CA CYS A 69 -4.91 21.02 11.07
C CYS A 69 -5.76 19.89 10.47
N TRP A 70 -6.82 20.27 9.76
CA TRP A 70 -7.74 19.34 9.09
C TRP A 70 -7.05 18.46 8.03
N GLU A 71 -5.97 18.97 7.44
CA GLU A 71 -5.13 18.30 6.44
C GLU A 71 -4.27 17.17 7.03
N SER A 72 -4.17 17.18 8.36
CA SER A 72 -3.28 16.35 9.16
C SER A 72 -4.13 15.46 10.05
N CYS A 73 -4.89 14.55 9.44
CA CYS A 73 -5.73 13.62 10.17
C CYS A 73 -5.86 12.26 9.47
N GLN A 74 -6.19 11.24 10.26
CA GLN A 74 -6.45 9.88 9.80
C GLN A 74 -7.60 9.25 10.57
N PHE A 75 -8.36 8.42 9.87
CA PHE A 75 -9.36 7.54 10.45
C PHE A 75 -8.96 6.08 10.22
N LYS A 76 -9.09 5.24 11.24
CA LYS A 76 -8.95 3.79 11.15
C LYS A 76 -10.27 3.13 11.58
N PRO A 77 -11.03 2.54 10.64
CA PRO A 77 -12.21 1.76 10.99
C PRO A 77 -11.83 0.46 11.72
N ASP A 78 -12.72 -0.03 12.58
CA ASP A 78 -12.57 -1.34 13.22
C ASP A 78 -12.64 -2.46 12.19
N VAL A 79 -13.49 -2.27 11.17
CA VAL A 79 -13.59 -3.17 10.02
C VAL A 79 -13.14 -2.42 8.76
N PRO A 80 -11.88 -2.61 8.32
CA PRO A 80 -11.36 -2.02 7.09
C PRO A 80 -12.23 -2.33 5.88
N ARG A 81 -12.42 -1.33 5.02
CA ARG A 81 -12.99 -1.55 3.69
C ARG A 81 -11.97 -2.25 2.81
N THR A 82 -12.45 -2.90 1.76
CA THR A 82 -11.58 -3.51 0.75
C THR A 82 -11.57 -2.67 -0.52
N THR A 83 -10.42 -2.61 -1.19
CA THR A 83 -10.32 -2.12 -2.57
C THR A 83 -11.02 -3.09 -3.52
N LYS A 84 -11.22 -2.68 -4.78
CA LYS A 84 -11.73 -3.58 -5.84
C LYS A 84 -10.87 -4.84 -5.98
N ASP A 85 -9.57 -4.71 -5.75
CA ASP A 85 -8.60 -5.81 -5.80
C ASP A 85 -8.51 -6.63 -4.49
N GLY A 86 -9.46 -6.47 -3.57
CA GLY A 86 -9.54 -7.23 -2.31
C GLY A 86 -8.59 -6.80 -1.19
N LYS A 87 -7.75 -5.78 -1.37
CA LYS A 87 -6.82 -5.29 -0.34
C LYS A 87 -7.54 -4.46 0.72
N ALA A 88 -7.26 -4.71 1.99
CA ALA A 88 -7.81 -3.93 3.10
C ALA A 88 -7.21 -2.51 3.18
N ILE A 89 -8.08 -1.50 3.29
CA ILE A 89 -7.72 -0.10 3.54
C ILE A 89 -7.77 0.15 5.03
N LYS A 90 -6.63 -0.02 5.70
CA LYS A 90 -6.53 0.11 7.18
C LYS A 90 -6.67 1.55 7.67
N TYR A 91 -6.19 2.51 6.88
CA TYR A 91 -6.18 3.93 7.22
C TYR A 91 -6.80 4.74 6.09
N GLU A 92 -7.67 5.66 6.47
CA GLU A 92 -8.36 6.59 5.58
C GLU A 92 -7.90 7.99 5.91
N SER A 93 -7.52 8.74 4.88
CA SER A 93 -7.07 10.14 5.01
C SER A 93 -8.01 11.07 4.25
N VAL A 94 -7.82 12.37 4.45
CA VAL A 94 -8.46 13.41 3.63
C VAL A 94 -8.17 13.20 2.14
N LEU A 95 -9.09 13.62 1.28
CA LEU A 95 -8.96 13.47 -0.17
C LEU A 95 -7.62 14.09 -0.69
N GLU A 96 -6.92 13.33 -1.54
CA GLU A 96 -5.51 13.42 -2.00
C GLU A 96 -4.86 14.81 -2.21
N SER A 97 -5.61 15.89 -2.34
CA SER A 97 -5.06 17.24 -2.53
C SER A 97 -4.53 17.92 -1.26
N ARG A 98 -4.75 17.33 -0.09
CA ARG A 98 -4.52 17.99 1.22
C ARG A 98 -3.88 17.09 2.28
N ILE A 99 -3.22 16.01 1.90
CA ILE A 99 -2.59 15.13 2.89
C ILE A 99 -1.30 15.79 3.40
N ALA A 100 -1.27 16.13 4.68
CA ALA A 100 -0.12 16.74 5.34
C ALA A 100 0.52 15.79 6.38
N PRO A 101 1.82 15.97 6.70
CA PRO A 101 2.44 15.32 7.85
C PRO A 101 1.67 15.59 9.15
N LEU A 102 1.62 14.57 10.01
CA LEU A 102 0.91 14.53 11.28
C LEU A 102 1.80 14.93 12.45
N PHE A 103 1.49 16.10 13.02
CA PHE A 103 2.08 16.64 14.24
C PHE A 103 1.06 16.52 15.36
N LEU A 104 1.30 15.62 16.33
CA LEU A 104 0.37 15.42 17.44
C LEU A 104 0.43 16.59 18.43
N GLN A 105 -0.72 17.00 18.96
CA GLN A 105 -0.83 17.94 20.07
C GLN A 105 -0.18 17.34 21.33
N MET A 106 0.74 18.09 21.93
CA MET A 106 1.31 17.78 23.24
C MET A 106 0.59 18.58 24.33
N LEU A 107 0.74 18.20 25.60
CA LEU A 107 0.17 18.96 26.73
C LEU A 107 0.62 20.44 26.71
N ASP A 108 1.87 20.66 26.35
CA ASP A 108 2.41 21.98 26.03
C ASP A 108 2.02 22.38 24.61
N ARG A 109 1.12 23.36 24.47
CA ARG A 109 0.64 23.80 23.16
C ARG A 109 1.72 24.44 22.30
N ASP A 110 2.77 24.96 22.91
CA ASP A 110 3.91 25.56 22.22
C ASP A 110 5.02 24.54 21.92
N TYR A 111 4.79 23.24 22.15
CA TYR A 111 5.82 22.20 21.99
C TYR A 111 6.49 22.26 20.62
N TRP A 112 5.72 22.29 19.53
CA TRP A 112 6.27 22.33 18.17
C TRP A 112 6.97 23.65 17.86
N HIS A 113 6.51 24.77 18.42
CA HIS A 113 7.21 26.05 18.33
C HIS A 113 8.57 25.97 19.06
N LYS A 114 8.63 25.37 20.25
CA LYS A 114 9.89 25.17 20.99
C LYS A 114 10.86 24.26 20.24
N VAL A 115 10.36 23.14 19.70
CA VAL A 115 11.13 22.25 18.81
C VAL A 115 11.61 23.00 17.58
N ARG A 116 10.87 23.99 17.06
CA ARG A 116 11.33 24.83 15.96
C ARG A 116 12.42 25.80 16.37
N GLU A 117 12.37 26.37 17.56
CA GLU A 117 13.34 27.39 18.00
C GLU A 117 14.71 26.83 18.42
N ASN A 118 14.81 25.53 18.68
CA ASN A 118 16.07 24.87 19.02
C ASN A 118 16.65 24.05 17.85
N LEU A 119 17.59 23.13 18.09
CA LEU A 119 18.14 22.21 17.07
C LEU A 119 17.89 20.74 17.45
N ASP A 120 16.90 20.48 18.29
CA ASP A 120 16.57 19.13 18.72
C ASP A 120 16.27 18.25 17.50
N PRO A 121 16.72 16.99 17.52
CA PRO A 121 16.50 16.09 16.41
C PRO A 121 15.01 15.80 16.23
N ILE A 122 14.57 15.70 14.98
CA ILE A 122 13.21 15.29 14.64
C ILE A 122 13.23 13.87 14.07
N VAL A 123 12.38 13.01 14.59
CA VAL A 123 12.13 11.68 14.04
C VAL A 123 10.97 11.76 13.06
N ILE A 124 11.11 11.20 11.86
CA ILE A 124 10.02 11.06 10.88
C ILE A 124 9.75 9.57 10.71
N THR A 125 8.49 9.17 10.91
CA THR A 125 8.04 7.78 10.81
C THR A 125 6.72 7.68 10.03
N GLU A 126 6.22 6.45 9.87
CA GLU A 126 4.97 6.16 9.17
C GLU A 126 3.84 5.79 10.12
N GLY A 127 2.80 6.62 10.16
CA GLY A 127 1.58 6.33 10.91
C GLY A 127 1.55 6.97 12.29
N ALA A 128 0.33 7.32 12.70
CA ALA A 128 0.09 8.17 13.86
C ALA A 128 0.52 7.54 15.19
N LYS A 129 0.32 6.22 15.35
CA LYS A 129 0.70 5.49 16.57
C LYS A 129 2.21 5.51 16.80
N LYS A 130 3.00 5.35 15.73
CA LYS A 130 4.47 5.47 15.76
C LYS A 130 4.93 6.85 16.19
N ALA A 131 4.28 7.90 15.67
CA ALA A 131 4.57 9.26 16.10
C ALA A 131 4.24 9.47 17.58
N GLY A 132 3.09 8.97 18.04
CA GLY A 132 2.72 9.00 19.46
C GLY A 132 3.70 8.24 20.35
N CYS A 133 4.19 7.08 19.89
CA CYS A 133 5.16 6.26 20.61
C CYS A 133 6.51 6.98 20.74
N GLY A 134 7.01 7.56 19.64
CA GLY A 134 8.26 8.34 19.67
C GLY A 134 8.19 9.58 20.57
N LEU A 135 7.06 10.30 20.55
CA LEU A 135 6.81 11.42 21.46
C LEU A 135 6.71 10.98 22.92
N SER A 136 6.09 9.83 23.18
CA SER A 136 6.02 9.22 24.52
C SER A 136 7.39 8.84 25.08
N ASN A 137 8.36 8.58 24.20
CA ASN A 137 9.75 8.30 24.53
C ASN A 137 10.65 9.54 24.51
N GLY A 138 10.07 10.74 24.42
CA GLY A 138 10.81 12.01 24.52
C GLY A 138 11.43 12.53 23.22
N TYR A 139 11.14 11.92 22.08
CA TYR A 139 11.64 12.40 20.78
C TYR A 139 10.56 13.12 20.00
N ALA A 140 10.89 14.29 19.45
CA ALA A 140 10.01 15.05 18.56
C ALA A 140 9.74 14.22 17.30
N THR A 141 8.62 13.50 17.28
CA THR A 141 8.31 12.52 16.24
C THR A 141 7.10 12.95 15.41
N VAL A 142 7.27 12.96 14.09
CA VAL A 142 6.24 13.35 13.12
C VAL A 142 5.90 12.14 12.27
N SER A 143 4.61 11.93 12.01
CA SER A 143 4.15 10.88 11.09
C SER A 143 3.96 11.48 9.69
N ILE A 144 4.47 10.82 8.65
CA ILE A 144 4.03 11.08 7.29
C ILE A 144 2.96 10.03 6.91
N PRO A 145 1.73 10.44 6.58
CA PRO A 145 0.65 9.52 6.20
C PRO A 145 0.96 8.88 4.84
N GLY A 146 1.70 7.77 4.83
CA GLY A 146 2.22 7.16 3.61
C GLY A 146 3.58 7.74 3.21
N VAL A 147 4.48 6.85 2.77
CA VAL A 147 5.91 7.13 2.57
C VAL A 147 6.23 8.28 1.62
N TRP A 148 5.35 8.54 0.64
CA TRP A 148 5.56 9.58 -0.37
C TRP A 148 5.10 10.98 0.07
N ASN A 149 4.41 11.10 1.21
CA ASN A 149 3.77 12.34 1.65
C ASN A 149 4.67 13.23 2.52
N GLY A 150 5.97 12.91 2.63
CA GLY A 150 6.99 13.86 3.05
C GLY A 150 7.30 14.95 2.00
N GLN A 151 6.74 14.83 0.79
CA GLN A 151 6.95 15.78 -0.30
C GLN A 151 5.63 16.09 -1.04
N CYS A 152 5.60 17.24 -1.72
CA CYS A 152 4.54 17.63 -2.63
C CYS A 152 5.15 18.07 -3.98
N LYS A 153 4.78 17.39 -5.07
CA LYS A 153 5.24 17.68 -6.44
C LYS A 153 6.77 17.81 -6.57
N GLY A 154 7.48 16.91 -5.89
CA GLY A 154 8.93 16.84 -5.89
C GLY A 154 9.61 17.84 -4.95
N ARG A 155 8.88 18.58 -4.10
CA ARG A 155 9.47 19.51 -3.12
C ARG A 155 9.16 19.05 -1.71
N LEU A 156 10.06 19.30 -0.76
CA LEU A 156 9.83 19.00 0.66
C LEU A 156 8.51 19.63 1.13
N HIS A 157 7.72 18.88 1.88
CA HIS A 157 6.46 19.38 2.41
C HIS A 157 6.69 20.64 3.25
N HIS A 158 5.85 21.68 3.11
CA HIS A 158 6.11 22.98 3.74
C HIS A 158 6.18 22.90 5.27
N PHE A 159 5.37 22.04 5.91
CA PHE A 159 5.49 21.78 7.35
C PHE A 159 6.83 21.16 7.74
N LEU A 160 7.37 20.19 6.99
CA LEU A 160 8.70 19.65 7.29
C LEU A 160 9.80 20.68 7.02
N LYS A 161 9.65 21.43 5.91
CA LYS A 161 10.54 22.54 5.56
C LYS A 161 10.59 23.61 6.65
N HIS A 162 9.47 23.87 7.34
CA HIS A 162 9.41 24.84 8.44
C HIS A 162 10.45 24.52 9.51
N PHE A 163 10.72 23.24 9.81
CA PHE A 163 11.70 22.81 10.79
C PHE A 163 13.13 22.69 10.26
N CYS A 164 13.35 22.83 8.95
CA CYS A 164 14.68 22.70 8.39
C CYS A 164 15.56 23.89 8.79
N GLN A 165 16.66 23.58 9.47
CA GLN A 165 17.70 24.54 9.86
C GLN A 165 19.06 23.91 9.60
N PRO A 166 20.08 24.70 9.20
CA PRO A 166 21.42 24.18 9.00
C PRO A 166 21.93 23.41 10.22
N GLY A 167 22.36 22.17 10.00
CA GLY A 167 22.88 21.29 11.05
C GLY A 167 21.83 20.56 11.90
N ARG A 168 20.52 20.86 11.77
CA ARG A 168 19.48 20.09 12.45
C ARG A 168 19.48 18.65 11.95
N ARG A 169 19.38 17.69 12.88
CA ARG A 169 19.31 16.26 12.56
C ARG A 169 17.87 15.79 12.38
N PHE A 170 17.65 15.01 11.34
CA PHE A 170 16.45 14.22 11.14
C PHE A 170 16.79 12.73 11.19
N TYR A 171 16.01 11.97 11.94
CA TYR A 171 16.04 10.52 11.95
C TYR A 171 14.85 9.99 11.15
N LEU A 172 15.09 9.25 10.07
CA LEU A 172 14.03 8.58 9.34
C LEU A 172 13.88 7.16 9.89
N ALA A 173 12.74 6.89 10.52
CA ALA A 173 12.41 5.64 11.21
C ALA A 173 11.19 4.99 10.52
N PHE A 174 11.37 4.54 9.29
CA PHE A 174 10.34 3.82 8.53
C PHE A 174 10.21 2.37 9.04
N ASP A 175 9.12 1.68 8.67
CA ASP A 175 8.95 0.26 8.99
C ASP A 175 10.13 -0.56 8.40
N SER A 176 10.42 -1.71 9.00
CA SER A 176 11.51 -2.60 8.54
C SER A 176 11.35 -3.08 7.09
N ASP A 177 10.15 -2.99 6.51
CA ASP A 177 9.87 -3.33 5.11
C ASP A 177 10.53 -2.39 4.10
N VAL A 178 11.15 -1.28 4.56
CA VAL A 178 12.05 -0.48 3.74
C VAL A 178 13.17 -1.34 3.15
N MET A 179 13.66 -2.38 3.84
CA MET A 179 14.74 -3.21 3.27
C MET A 179 14.25 -4.13 2.15
N GLU A 180 12.95 -4.38 2.06
CA GLU A 180 12.36 -5.33 1.11
C GLU A 180 11.63 -4.64 -0.05
N LYS A 181 11.05 -3.45 0.19
CA LYS A 181 10.17 -2.77 -0.76
C LYS A 181 10.86 -1.60 -1.43
N ASP A 182 11.23 -1.77 -2.69
CA ASP A 182 11.74 -0.72 -3.59
C ASP A 182 10.97 0.61 -3.50
N GLY A 183 9.64 0.54 -3.43
CA GLY A 183 8.78 1.73 -3.37
C GLY A 183 9.01 2.55 -2.10
N VAL A 184 9.21 1.87 -0.97
CA VAL A 184 9.49 2.46 0.35
C VAL A 184 10.92 3.00 0.36
N GLN A 185 11.90 2.24 -0.16
CA GLN A 185 13.29 2.69 -0.32
C GLN A 185 13.39 3.99 -1.12
N LYS A 186 12.74 4.04 -2.30
CA LYS A 186 12.75 5.21 -3.17
C LYS A 186 12.14 6.43 -2.49
N ALA A 187 11.08 6.23 -1.71
CA ALA A 187 10.46 7.30 -0.94
C ALA A 187 11.39 7.84 0.15
N LEU A 188 12.01 6.95 0.94
CA LEU A 188 12.98 7.31 1.99
C LEU A 188 14.21 8.03 1.41
N ILE A 189 14.79 7.52 0.33
CA ILE A 189 15.90 8.15 -0.39
C ILE A 189 15.50 9.54 -0.88
N ARG A 190 14.29 9.68 -1.45
CA ARG A 190 13.80 10.97 -1.93
C ARG A 190 13.66 11.97 -0.79
N LEU A 191 13.03 11.58 0.31
CA LEU A 191 12.85 12.43 1.48
C LEU A 191 14.20 12.83 2.09
N SER A 192 15.13 11.89 2.22
CA SER A 192 16.50 12.14 2.72
C SER A 192 17.19 13.23 1.90
N ARG A 193 17.18 13.09 0.56
CA ARG A 193 17.77 14.09 -0.34
C ARG A 193 17.12 15.47 -0.19
N LEU A 194 15.81 15.53 -0.08
CA LEU A 194 15.08 16.79 0.10
C LEU A 194 15.43 17.51 1.42
N LEU A 195 15.68 16.76 2.50
CA LEU A 195 16.14 17.31 3.77
C LEU A 195 17.60 17.79 3.69
N LEU A 196 18.48 17.00 3.06
CA LEU A 196 19.88 17.36 2.81
C LEU A 196 20.01 18.63 1.94
N GLU A 197 19.14 18.80 0.94
CA GLU A 197 19.05 20.02 0.11
C GLU A 197 18.76 21.29 0.96
N HIS A 198 18.25 21.13 2.18
CA HIS A 198 18.03 22.21 3.15
C HIS A 198 19.12 22.27 4.25
N ASN A 199 20.32 21.73 4.00
CA ASN A 199 21.46 21.70 4.93
C ASN A 199 21.19 21.02 6.27
N CYS A 200 20.21 20.12 6.32
CA CYS A 200 19.95 19.29 7.48
C CYS A 200 20.82 18.03 7.44
N ASN A 201 20.98 17.36 8.57
CA ASN A 201 21.66 16.08 8.68
C ASN A 201 20.61 14.97 8.70
N VAL A 202 20.83 13.87 7.99
CA VAL A 202 19.87 12.76 7.92
C VAL A 202 20.53 11.46 8.35
N SER A 203 19.89 10.77 9.30
CA SER A 203 20.24 9.43 9.74
C SER A 203 19.05 8.50 9.60
N ILE A 204 19.30 7.23 9.29
CA ILE A 204 18.30 6.19 9.11
C ILE A 204 18.31 5.28 10.33
N VAL A 205 17.16 5.19 10.99
CA VAL A 205 16.94 4.27 12.11
C VAL A 205 16.42 2.96 11.53
N MET A 206 17.13 1.87 11.83
CA MET A 206 16.77 0.54 11.37
C MET A 206 16.21 -0.27 12.54
N PHE A 207 15.04 -0.86 12.34
CA PHE A 207 14.47 -1.82 13.28
C PHE A 207 14.82 -3.23 12.83
N PRO A 208 15.18 -4.15 13.75
CA PRO A 208 15.39 -5.55 13.39
C PRO A 208 14.06 -6.11 12.90
N GLY A 209 14.00 -6.50 11.62
CA GLY A 209 12.86 -7.27 11.12
C GLY A 209 12.75 -8.57 11.90
N GLY A 210 11.55 -8.94 12.33
CA GLY A 210 11.29 -10.20 13.01
C GLY A 210 11.01 -11.32 12.02
N GLU A 211 11.19 -12.58 12.44
CA GLU A 211 10.69 -13.75 11.70
C GLU A 211 9.16 -13.70 11.50
N GLU A 212 8.45 -12.98 12.36
CA GLU A 212 6.98 -12.83 12.37
C GLU A 212 6.45 -11.64 11.56
N GLY A 213 7.33 -10.91 10.86
CA GLY A 213 6.93 -9.88 9.89
C GLY A 213 7.55 -8.51 10.11
N LYS A 214 6.92 -7.49 9.51
CA LYS A 214 7.40 -6.11 9.53
C LYS A 214 7.32 -5.51 10.93
N VAL A 215 8.36 -4.77 11.31
CA VAL A 215 8.46 -4.12 12.62
C VAL A 215 8.52 -2.61 12.42
N GLY A 216 7.59 -1.91 13.06
CA GLY A 216 7.55 -0.47 13.18
C GLY A 216 8.26 0.06 14.44
N LEU A 217 8.36 1.39 14.54
CA LEU A 217 8.84 2.06 15.75
C LEU A 217 8.04 1.67 17.00
N ASP A 218 6.71 1.70 16.91
CA ASP A 218 5.83 1.35 18.02
C ASP A 218 5.91 -0.14 18.38
N ASP A 219 5.94 -1.01 17.37
CA ASP A 219 6.15 -2.46 17.57
C ASP A 219 7.49 -2.75 18.28
N PHE A 220 8.57 -2.10 17.86
CA PHE A 220 9.90 -2.28 18.45
C PHE A 220 9.93 -1.89 19.92
N VAL A 221 9.32 -0.76 20.28
CA VAL A 221 9.23 -0.31 21.68
C VAL A 221 8.32 -1.22 22.50
N HIS A 222 7.18 -1.64 21.94
CA HIS A 222 6.25 -2.57 22.58
C HIS A 222 6.92 -3.91 22.93
N LEU A 223 7.81 -4.39 22.05
CA LEU A 223 8.61 -5.60 22.27
C LEU A 223 9.81 -5.40 23.23
N GLY A 224 9.92 -4.24 23.89
CA GLY A 224 10.97 -3.92 24.87
C GLY A 224 12.24 -3.31 24.27
N GLY A 225 12.21 -2.94 22.98
CA GLY A 225 13.31 -2.24 22.31
C GLY A 225 13.49 -0.81 22.84
N SER A 226 14.74 -0.38 22.98
CA SER A 226 15.07 0.99 23.38
C SER A 226 15.12 1.91 22.15
N LEU A 227 14.21 2.88 22.05
CA LEU A 227 14.24 3.88 20.97
C LEU A 227 15.53 4.71 20.99
N GLN A 228 16.04 5.08 22.18
CA GLN A 228 17.35 5.74 22.32
C GLN A 228 18.45 4.85 21.73
N GLY A 229 18.47 3.56 22.08
CA GLY A 229 19.44 2.61 21.53
C GLY A 229 19.34 2.49 20.00
N ALA A 230 18.13 2.48 19.43
CA ALA A 230 17.95 2.47 17.98
C ALA A 230 18.46 3.76 17.31
N ILE A 231 18.24 4.91 17.96
CA ILE A 231 18.72 6.23 17.51
C ILE A 231 20.25 6.34 17.60
N ASP A 232 20.86 5.80 18.64
CA ASP A 232 22.31 5.78 18.84
C ASP A 232 23.02 4.92 17.79
N ASN A 233 22.36 3.86 17.33
CA ASN A 233 22.85 2.96 16.27
C ASN A 233 22.39 3.39 14.87
N ALA A 234 21.73 4.55 14.73
CA ALA A 234 21.25 5.02 13.43
C ALA A 234 22.42 5.35 12.49
N LYS A 235 22.34 4.86 11.26
CA LYS A 235 23.36 5.10 10.23
C LYS A 235 23.14 6.46 9.61
N THR A 236 24.19 7.14 9.16
CA THR A 236 24.00 8.29 8.27
C THR A 236 23.30 7.84 6.98
N PHE A 237 22.59 8.76 6.32
CA PHE A 237 21.98 8.45 5.02
C PHE A 237 23.01 7.92 4.01
N GLU A 238 24.23 8.44 4.01
CA GLU A 238 25.28 8.02 3.09
C GLU A 238 25.76 6.59 3.36
N GLU A 239 26.03 6.25 4.62
CA GLU A 239 26.40 4.87 5.02
C GLU A 239 25.28 3.88 4.66
N TRP A 240 24.04 4.17 5.04
CA TRP A 240 22.90 3.31 4.76
C TRP A 240 22.68 3.12 3.25
N ASN A 241 22.76 4.21 2.47
CA ASN A 241 22.53 4.16 1.03
C ASN A 241 23.66 3.42 0.29
N ASN A 242 24.91 3.51 0.75
CA ASN A 242 26.02 2.75 0.19
C ASN A 242 25.86 1.25 0.46
N GLU A 243 25.51 0.86 1.70
CA GLU A 243 25.23 -0.54 2.03
C GLU A 243 24.08 -1.10 1.18
N LEU A 244 23.00 -0.31 0.98
CA LEU A 244 21.88 -0.71 0.13
C LEU A 244 22.33 -0.94 -1.32
N ILE A 245 23.17 -0.06 -1.86
CA ILE A 245 23.72 -0.19 -3.21
C ILE A 245 24.60 -1.44 -3.32
N ASP A 246 25.44 -1.69 -2.32
CA ASP A 246 26.36 -2.83 -2.30
C ASP A 246 25.63 -4.17 -2.12
N SER A 247 24.54 -4.21 -1.35
CA SER A 247 23.71 -5.40 -1.17
C SER A 247 22.79 -5.69 -2.35
N THR A 248 22.49 -4.69 -3.19
CA THR A 248 21.57 -4.86 -4.32
C THR A 248 22.29 -5.57 -5.48
N PRO A 249 21.83 -6.76 -5.91
CA PRO A 249 22.44 -7.46 -7.04
C PRO A 249 22.40 -6.57 -8.29
N LYS A 250 23.57 -6.30 -8.88
CA LYS A 250 23.64 -5.56 -10.15
C LYS A 250 22.92 -6.36 -11.23
N GLN A 251 21.73 -5.89 -11.63
CA GLN A 251 21.01 -6.50 -12.74
C GLN A 251 21.80 -6.32 -14.03
N THR A 252 21.94 -7.42 -14.77
CA THR A 252 22.49 -7.38 -16.13
C THR A 252 21.55 -6.61 -17.06
N ARG A 253 22.08 -6.04 -18.14
CA ARG A 253 21.27 -5.39 -19.19
C ARG A 253 20.12 -6.28 -19.67
N LYS A 254 20.37 -7.59 -19.81
CA LYS A 254 19.36 -8.60 -20.21
C LYS A 254 18.23 -8.68 -19.18
N GLN A 255 18.54 -8.78 -17.88
CA GLN A 255 17.53 -8.82 -16.81
C GLN A 255 16.66 -7.55 -16.79
N VAL A 256 17.26 -6.37 -16.95
CA VAL A 256 16.51 -5.10 -17.03
C VAL A 256 15.58 -5.10 -18.25
N GLN A 257 16.02 -5.62 -19.39
CA GLN A 257 15.19 -5.73 -20.60
C GLN A 257 14.03 -6.72 -20.40
N ILE A 258 14.25 -7.86 -19.74
CA ILE A 258 13.22 -8.86 -19.41
C ILE A 258 12.14 -8.23 -18.50
N ALA A 259 12.53 -7.56 -17.41
CA ALA A 259 11.58 -6.91 -16.51
C ALA A 259 10.74 -5.82 -17.21
N ARG A 260 11.32 -5.14 -18.22
CA ARG A 260 10.58 -4.19 -19.06
C ARG A 260 9.61 -4.90 -20.00
N MET A 261 9.96 -6.08 -20.51
CA MET A 261 9.05 -6.91 -21.32
C MET A 261 7.85 -7.37 -20.49
N GLU A 262 8.08 -7.94 -19.30
CA GLU A 262 7.02 -8.33 -18.35
C GLU A 262 6.07 -7.16 -18.07
N LYS A 263 6.60 -5.99 -17.71
CA LYS A 263 5.78 -4.81 -17.42
C LYS A 263 4.96 -4.32 -18.62
N ALA A 264 5.51 -4.42 -19.84
CA ALA A 264 4.84 -3.94 -21.04
C ALA A 264 3.78 -4.93 -21.55
N PHE A 265 3.99 -6.23 -21.32
CA PHE A 265 3.30 -7.30 -22.04
C PHE A 265 2.68 -8.39 -21.17
N GLY A 266 3.01 -8.53 -19.88
CA GLY A 266 2.66 -9.66 -19.02
C GLY A 266 1.28 -10.24 -19.28
N ASN A 267 0.22 -9.55 -18.84
CA ASN A 267 -1.16 -10.02 -19.02
C ASN A 267 -1.73 -9.83 -20.44
N ARG A 268 -0.95 -9.22 -21.34
CA ARG A 268 -1.36 -8.88 -22.71
C ARG A 268 -0.89 -9.93 -23.71
N VAL A 269 -0.02 -10.84 -23.28
CA VAL A 269 0.49 -11.97 -24.07
C VAL A 269 -0.27 -13.21 -23.64
N LYS A 270 -0.73 -13.99 -24.61
CA LYS A 270 -1.41 -15.27 -24.36
C LYS A 270 -0.94 -16.35 -25.31
N LEU A 271 -0.89 -17.59 -24.85
CA LEU A 271 -0.65 -18.76 -25.68
C LEU A 271 -1.98 -19.42 -26.06
N MET A 272 -2.25 -19.55 -27.37
CA MET A 272 -3.34 -20.40 -27.84
C MET A 272 -2.87 -21.86 -27.93
N VAL A 273 -3.28 -22.69 -26.98
CA VAL A 273 -2.80 -24.08 -26.82
C VAL A 273 -2.99 -24.92 -28.09
N ARG A 274 -4.17 -24.84 -28.73
CA ARG A 274 -4.48 -25.65 -29.92
C ARG A 274 -3.79 -25.19 -31.21
N GLY A 275 -3.30 -23.94 -31.24
CA GLY A 275 -2.65 -23.35 -32.42
C GLY A 275 -1.16 -23.10 -32.26
N ASN A 276 -0.60 -23.30 -31.06
CA ASN A 276 0.74 -22.90 -30.66
C ASN A 276 1.12 -21.48 -31.10
N ASN A 277 0.14 -20.58 -31.10
CA ASN A 277 0.27 -19.21 -31.58
C ASN A 277 0.25 -18.25 -30.41
N ILE A 278 1.19 -17.31 -30.40
CA ILE A 278 1.27 -16.24 -29.41
C ILE A 278 0.34 -15.11 -29.86
N LEU A 279 -0.55 -14.68 -28.97
CA LEU A 279 -1.37 -13.49 -29.14
C LEU A 279 -0.80 -12.37 -28.28
N VAL A 280 -0.65 -11.18 -28.86
CA VAL A 280 -0.40 -9.94 -28.11
C VAL A 280 -1.58 -9.01 -28.34
N ASP A 281 -2.22 -8.57 -27.26
CA ASP A 281 -3.46 -7.77 -27.32
C ASP A 281 -4.56 -8.45 -28.16
N GLY A 282 -4.65 -9.78 -28.08
CA GLY A 282 -5.61 -10.58 -28.86
C GLY A 282 -5.29 -10.71 -30.36
N LYS A 283 -4.14 -10.20 -30.83
CA LYS A 283 -3.71 -10.32 -32.23
C LYS A 283 -2.53 -11.27 -32.38
N PRO A 284 -2.46 -12.07 -33.47
CA PRO A 284 -1.31 -12.93 -33.73
C PRO A 284 0.00 -12.15 -33.76
N TYR A 285 0.96 -12.59 -32.96
CA TYR A 285 2.31 -12.04 -32.94
C TYR A 285 3.10 -12.47 -34.18
N ASN A 286 3.70 -11.50 -34.87
CA ASN A 286 4.60 -11.80 -35.98
C ASN A 286 6.04 -11.96 -35.48
N ALA A 287 6.51 -13.19 -35.39
CA ALA A 287 7.86 -13.51 -34.90
C ALA A 287 9.01 -12.96 -35.77
N ASN A 288 8.75 -12.52 -37.00
CA ASN A 288 9.77 -12.00 -37.92
C ASN A 288 10.01 -10.50 -37.78
N PHE A 289 8.97 -9.70 -37.51
CA PHE A 289 9.10 -8.23 -37.46
C PHE A 289 8.44 -7.60 -36.22
N GLY A 290 7.73 -8.38 -35.41
CA GLY A 290 7.00 -7.89 -34.23
C GLY A 290 7.92 -7.19 -33.24
N TYR A 291 9.15 -7.68 -33.07
CA TYR A 291 10.15 -7.08 -32.19
C TYR A 291 10.49 -5.61 -32.52
N LEU A 292 10.48 -5.22 -33.81
CA LEU A 292 10.73 -3.82 -34.21
C LEU A 292 9.64 -2.88 -33.69
N SER A 293 8.40 -3.37 -33.62
CA SER A 293 7.28 -2.61 -33.07
C SER A 293 7.41 -2.45 -31.56
N VAL A 294 7.94 -3.46 -30.88
CA VAL A 294 8.22 -3.44 -29.44
C VAL A 294 9.33 -2.43 -29.12
N GLU A 295 10.44 -2.49 -29.83
CA GLU A 295 11.57 -1.58 -29.65
C GLU A 295 11.16 -0.13 -29.89
N LYS A 296 10.45 0.15 -30.99
CA LYS A 296 9.96 1.50 -31.31
C LYS A 296 8.97 2.05 -30.27
N LYS A 297 8.07 1.21 -29.76
CA LYS A 297 6.98 1.66 -28.87
C LYS A 297 7.41 1.76 -27.41
N TYR A 298 8.26 0.85 -26.94
CA TYR A 298 8.61 0.73 -25.51
C TYR A 298 10.08 1.04 -25.22
N GLY A 299 10.91 1.28 -26.25
CA GLY A 299 12.33 1.60 -26.09
C GLY A 299 13.12 0.47 -25.42
N ILE A 300 12.70 -0.78 -25.63
CA ILE A 300 13.39 -1.98 -25.16
C ILE A 300 14.30 -2.38 -26.32
N GLY A 301 15.62 -2.33 -26.14
CA GLY A 301 16.55 -2.83 -27.17
C GLY A 301 16.71 -4.34 -27.07
N GLY A 302 17.05 -5.02 -28.17
CA GLY A 302 17.31 -6.46 -28.18
C GLY A 302 17.31 -7.03 -29.60
N GLY A 303 17.90 -8.21 -29.78
CA GLY A 303 17.79 -8.95 -31.05
C GLY A 303 16.46 -9.69 -31.18
N LYS A 304 16.12 -10.13 -32.40
CA LYS A 304 14.91 -10.93 -32.69
C LYS A 304 14.71 -12.08 -31.70
N ASP A 305 15.77 -12.86 -31.46
CA ASP A 305 15.70 -14.06 -30.62
C ASP A 305 15.36 -13.72 -29.16
N PHE A 306 15.95 -12.66 -28.61
CA PHE A 306 15.65 -12.18 -27.26
C PHE A 306 14.15 -11.89 -27.09
N PHE A 307 13.54 -11.17 -28.03
CA PHE A 307 12.12 -10.83 -27.95
C PHE A 307 11.22 -12.06 -28.08
N ASN A 308 11.57 -12.96 -28.99
CA ASN A 308 10.80 -14.18 -29.22
C ASN A 308 10.86 -15.11 -28.00
N GLU A 309 12.04 -15.29 -27.40
CA GLU A 309 12.20 -16.04 -26.14
C GLU A 309 11.37 -15.42 -25.01
N CYS A 310 11.44 -14.09 -24.82
CA CYS A 310 10.70 -13.41 -23.77
C CYS A 310 9.19 -13.53 -23.95
N LEU A 311 8.68 -13.33 -25.17
CA LEU A 311 7.25 -13.43 -25.45
C LEU A 311 6.75 -14.87 -25.35
N GLN A 312 7.55 -15.86 -25.72
CA GLN A 312 7.20 -17.26 -25.55
C GLN A 312 7.12 -17.64 -24.07
N TRP A 313 8.09 -17.19 -23.27
CA TRP A 313 8.07 -17.37 -21.82
C TRP A 313 6.83 -16.70 -21.18
N LEU A 314 6.56 -15.43 -21.48
CA LEU A 314 5.35 -14.73 -21.00
C LEU A 314 4.04 -15.38 -21.46
N ALA A 315 4.00 -15.93 -22.68
CA ALA A 315 2.84 -16.63 -23.20
C ALA A 315 2.59 -17.94 -22.45
N SER A 316 3.66 -18.66 -22.07
CA SER A 316 3.55 -19.90 -21.29
C SER A 316 2.97 -19.70 -19.89
N GLU A 317 3.10 -18.50 -19.32
CA GLU A 317 2.46 -18.14 -18.05
C GLU A 317 0.98 -17.75 -18.21
N ASN A 318 0.51 -17.55 -19.45
CA ASN A 318 -0.83 -17.05 -19.77
C ASN A 318 -1.51 -17.93 -20.84
N GLU A 319 -1.69 -19.20 -20.52
CA GLU A 319 -2.38 -20.14 -21.42
C GLU A 319 -3.86 -19.81 -21.53
N GLN A 320 -4.37 -19.87 -22.77
CA GLN A 320 -5.78 -19.75 -23.06
C GLN A 320 -6.23 -20.97 -23.87
N ASP A 321 -7.24 -21.68 -23.37
CA ASP A 321 -7.96 -22.72 -24.12
C ASP A 321 -9.33 -22.17 -24.52
N PRO A 322 -9.50 -21.74 -25.79
CA PRO A 322 -10.76 -21.14 -26.25
C PRO A 322 -11.96 -22.08 -26.14
N VAL A 323 -11.74 -23.40 -26.15
CA VAL A 323 -12.82 -24.38 -26.01
C VAL A 323 -13.22 -24.50 -24.55
N LYS A 324 -12.24 -24.54 -23.65
CA LYS A 324 -12.51 -24.50 -22.22
C LYS A 324 -13.22 -23.21 -21.83
N ASP A 325 -12.70 -22.05 -22.24
CA ASP A 325 -13.29 -20.75 -21.95
C ASP A 325 -14.74 -20.66 -22.48
N TYR A 326 -14.99 -21.16 -23.70
CA TYR A 326 -16.33 -21.20 -24.28
C TYR A 326 -17.27 -22.13 -23.49
N LEU A 327 -16.79 -23.31 -23.07
CA LEU A 327 -17.59 -24.24 -22.28
C LEU A 327 -17.90 -23.70 -20.89
N GLU A 328 -16.94 -23.01 -20.25
CA GLU A 328 -17.14 -22.31 -18.98
C GLU A 328 -18.13 -21.14 -19.15
N GLU A 329 -18.00 -20.33 -20.20
CA GLU A 329 -18.97 -19.25 -20.50
C GLU A 329 -20.37 -19.80 -20.79
N CYS A 330 -20.48 -20.91 -21.52
CA CYS A 330 -21.74 -21.60 -21.74
C CYS A 330 -22.33 -22.12 -20.42
N ALA A 331 -21.53 -22.73 -19.56
CA ALA A 331 -21.99 -23.23 -18.26
C ALA A 331 -22.46 -22.06 -17.35
N ASP A 332 -21.74 -20.95 -17.31
CA ASP A 332 -22.11 -19.78 -16.52
C ASP A 332 -23.37 -19.09 -17.05
N ARG A 333 -23.52 -19.01 -18.38
CA ARG A 333 -24.63 -18.30 -19.03
C ARG A 333 -25.94 -19.09 -18.99
N PHE A 334 -25.87 -20.40 -19.14
CA PHE A 334 -27.05 -21.25 -19.25
C PHE A 334 -27.32 -22.07 -17.97
N GLY A 335 -26.36 -22.09 -17.02
CA GLY A 335 -26.42 -22.94 -15.83
C GLY A 335 -26.21 -24.43 -16.18
N ASP A 336 -25.93 -25.26 -15.17
CA ASP A 336 -25.97 -26.71 -15.34
C ASP A 336 -27.43 -27.19 -15.34
N THR A 337 -28.10 -27.06 -16.49
CA THR A 337 -29.46 -27.59 -16.69
C THR A 337 -29.44 -29.07 -17.08
N THR A 338 -28.30 -29.75 -16.97
CA THR A 338 -28.15 -31.16 -17.40
C THR A 338 -29.13 -32.05 -16.64
N ILE A 339 -29.39 -31.76 -15.36
CA ILE A 339 -30.39 -32.48 -14.57
C ILE A 339 -31.82 -32.18 -15.08
N GLU A 340 -32.17 -30.93 -15.37
CA GLU A 340 -33.50 -30.55 -15.87
C GLU A 340 -33.78 -31.05 -17.30
N MET A 341 -32.73 -31.18 -18.13
CA MET A 341 -32.83 -31.74 -19.48
C MET A 341 -32.98 -33.25 -19.47
N ILE A 342 -32.36 -33.93 -18.50
CA ILE A 342 -32.37 -35.39 -18.39
C ILE A 342 -33.58 -35.91 -17.60
N GLU A 343 -34.12 -35.12 -16.66
CA GLU A 343 -35.32 -35.48 -15.91
C GLU A 343 -36.62 -35.29 -16.72
N GLY A 344 -37.46 -36.32 -16.73
CA GLY A 344 -38.71 -36.34 -17.46
C GLY A 344 -38.53 -36.56 -18.97
N MET A 345 -37.35 -36.94 -19.47
CA MET A 345 -37.15 -37.25 -20.90
C MET A 345 -38.06 -38.37 -21.37
N ALA A 346 -38.20 -39.43 -20.58
CA ALA A 346 -39.08 -40.54 -20.93
C ALA A 346 -40.55 -40.08 -21.00
N THR A 347 -40.97 -39.18 -20.11
CA THR A 347 -42.32 -38.61 -20.15
C THR A 347 -42.51 -37.65 -21.32
N ARG A 348 -41.54 -36.77 -21.57
CA ARG A 348 -41.62 -35.70 -22.56
C ARG A 348 -41.52 -36.22 -24.00
N TYR A 349 -40.72 -37.26 -24.25
CA TYR A 349 -40.46 -37.77 -25.60
C TYR A 349 -41.01 -39.17 -25.87
N LEU A 350 -41.16 -40.02 -24.84
CA LEU A 350 -41.66 -41.39 -24.99
C LEU A 350 -43.09 -41.56 -24.40
N GLY A 351 -43.65 -40.52 -23.79
CA GLY A 351 -45.02 -40.51 -23.27
C GLY A 351 -45.25 -41.44 -22.07
N THR A 352 -44.19 -41.84 -21.38
CA THR A 352 -44.28 -42.74 -20.21
C THR A 352 -43.95 -42.02 -18.91
N ASP A 353 -44.75 -42.25 -17.89
CA ASP A 353 -44.60 -41.70 -16.54
C ASP A 353 -43.90 -42.68 -15.57
N HIS A 354 -43.49 -43.87 -16.04
CA HIS A 354 -42.89 -44.86 -15.17
C HIS A 354 -41.41 -44.52 -14.86
N PRO A 355 -41.03 -44.35 -13.58
CA PRO A 355 -39.71 -43.78 -13.19
C PRO A 355 -38.49 -44.56 -13.72
N ILE A 356 -38.65 -45.86 -13.96
CA ILE A 356 -37.56 -46.74 -14.43
C ILE A 356 -37.01 -46.33 -15.80
N TYR A 357 -37.82 -45.74 -16.68
CA TYR A 357 -37.40 -45.36 -18.03
C TYR A 357 -36.52 -44.11 -18.03
N ASP A 358 -36.80 -43.16 -17.14
CA ASP A 358 -35.91 -42.02 -16.90
C ASP A 358 -34.57 -42.48 -16.31
N VAL A 359 -34.59 -43.46 -15.39
CA VAL A 359 -33.35 -44.06 -14.85
C VAL A 359 -32.54 -44.74 -15.95
N TYR A 360 -33.19 -45.41 -16.90
CA TYR A 360 -32.51 -46.08 -18.01
C TYR A 360 -31.88 -45.07 -18.98
N LEU A 361 -32.61 -44.01 -19.35
CA LEU A 361 -32.09 -42.95 -20.22
C LEU A 361 -30.93 -42.18 -19.55
N LYS A 362 -31.02 -41.91 -18.24
CA LYS A 362 -29.92 -41.32 -17.44
C LYS A 362 -28.62 -42.10 -17.51
N LYS A 363 -28.70 -43.44 -17.59
CA LYS A 363 -27.52 -44.33 -17.50
C LYS A 363 -26.73 -44.45 -18.81
N HIS A 364 -27.28 -43.95 -19.92
CA HIS A 364 -26.69 -44.07 -21.26
C HIS A 364 -26.25 -42.74 -21.88
N TYR A 365 -26.29 -41.63 -21.12
CA TYR A 365 -25.76 -40.31 -21.49
C TYR A 365 -24.40 -40.03 -20.84
#